data_AF-A0A7Y1UH45-F1
#
_entry.id   AF-A0A7Y1UH45-F1
#
_cell.length_a   1.000
_cell.length_b   1.000
_cell.length_c   1.000
_cell.angle_alpha   90.00
_cell.angle_beta   90.00
_cell.angle_gamma   90.00
#
_symmetry.space_group_name_H-M   'P 1'
#
loop_
_entity.id
_entity.type
_entity.pdbx_description
1 polymer ?
#
loop_
_entity_poly.entity_id
_entity_poly.type
_entity_poly.pdbx_seq_one_letter_code
_entity_poly.pdbx_strand_id
1 'polypeptide(L)'
;MNKNTRLIQLSLAFLAVILAVVLFYAPARKNLLKSSKPSKEAAKSTSVEDFIISAKADLSPAQISNFANWELALNSAIETDKIAYLDSLSTAWSVLKNPYLAAHYLKQKANLDANKESYLRSGRLYFLAFETLKDSSFKDQSLKEATALFEKVQEIDPKDDDVRLELALCYIENPTNPMRGISLLRQLIDENPKNENALFNLGILSMRSGQFDKAIGRFEEILAFSPERIELFRYIAHCYEQIGEKDKAIVYFSRFKSKTSDQRLRDETDRYIEKLKEE
;
A
#
# COMPACT_ATOMS: atom_id res chain seq x y z
N MET A 1 -40.28 28.31 -37.36
CA MET A 1 -39.56 28.14 -36.07
C MET A 1 -40.57 28.11 -34.95
N ASN A 2 -40.65 26.99 -34.23
CA ASN A 2 -41.71 26.69 -33.28
C ASN A 2 -41.60 27.60 -32.04
N LYS A 3 -42.73 28.09 -31.50
CA LYS A 3 -42.75 29.03 -30.34
C LYS A 3 -41.95 28.49 -29.14
N ASN A 4 -41.94 27.17 -28.96
CA ASN A 4 -41.20 26.50 -27.88
C ASN A 4 -39.67 26.61 -28.03
N THR A 5 -39.15 26.66 -29.27
CA THR A 5 -37.70 26.80 -29.50
C THR A 5 -37.21 28.20 -29.15
N ARG A 6 -38.03 29.25 -29.39
CA ARG A 6 -37.70 30.63 -28.96
C ARG A 6 -37.75 30.79 -27.45
N LEU A 7 -38.71 30.15 -26.77
CA LEU A 7 -38.80 30.16 -25.30
C LEU A 7 -37.60 29.49 -24.63
N ILE A 8 -37.11 28.37 -25.18
CA ILE A 8 -35.93 27.66 -24.67
C ILE A 8 -34.63 28.45 -24.94
N GLN A 9 -34.52 29.10 -26.10
CA GLN A 9 -33.36 29.96 -26.40
C GLN A 9 -33.34 31.22 -25.52
N LEU A 10 -34.50 31.81 -25.22
CA LEU A 10 -34.62 32.96 -24.32
C LEU A 10 -34.30 32.58 -22.87
N SER A 11 -34.68 31.39 -22.40
CA SER A 11 -34.35 30.93 -21.05
C SER A 11 -32.87 30.60 -20.88
N LEU A 12 -32.23 30.00 -21.88
CA LEU A 12 -30.78 29.76 -21.91
C LEU A 12 -29.97 31.06 -21.94
N ALA A 13 -30.40 32.05 -22.74
CA ALA A 13 -29.76 33.36 -22.77
C ALA A 13 -29.90 34.10 -21.43
N PHE A 14 -31.06 34.01 -20.77
CA PHE A 14 -31.28 34.62 -19.46
C PHE A 14 -30.42 33.97 -18.36
N LEU A 15 -30.28 32.64 -18.39
CA LEU A 15 -29.43 31.92 -17.45
C LEU A 15 -27.93 32.27 -17.61
N ALA A 16 -27.47 32.44 -18.85
CA ALA A 16 -26.09 32.83 -19.14
C ALA A 16 -25.77 34.26 -18.66
N VAL A 17 -26.73 35.18 -18.79
CA VAL A 17 -26.58 36.57 -18.29
C VAL A 17 -26.55 36.61 -16.76
N ILE A 18 -27.38 35.83 -16.07
CA ILE A 18 -27.35 35.73 -14.61
C ILE A 18 -26.01 35.16 -14.13
N LEU A 19 -25.49 34.12 -14.77
CA LEU A 19 -24.19 33.52 -14.41
C LEU A 19 -23.04 34.52 -14.61
N ALA A 20 -23.08 35.30 -15.69
CA ALA A 20 -22.08 36.34 -15.96
C ALA A 20 -22.15 37.48 -14.94
N VAL A 21 -23.35 37.91 -14.53
CA VAL A 21 -23.53 38.94 -13.48
C VAL A 21 -23.06 38.44 -12.12
N VAL A 22 -23.33 37.18 -11.77
CA VAL A 22 -22.85 36.58 -10.51
C VAL A 22 -21.31 36.49 -10.49
N LEU A 23 -20.68 36.10 -11.60
CA LEU A 23 -19.21 36.06 -11.69
C LEU A 23 -18.58 37.47 -11.70
N PHE A 24 -19.25 38.45 -12.30
CA PHE A 24 -18.75 39.83 -12.40
C PHE A 24 -18.94 40.64 -11.10
N TYR A 25 -20.02 40.37 -10.36
CA TYR A 25 -20.33 41.02 -9.08
C TYR A 25 -19.98 40.18 -7.85
N ALA A 26 -19.47 38.95 -8.02
CA ALA A 26 -18.87 38.20 -6.93
C ALA A 26 -17.73 39.06 -6.34
N PRO A 27 -17.78 39.39 -5.04
CA PRO A 27 -16.78 40.26 -4.44
C PRO A 27 -15.40 39.61 -4.56
N ALA A 28 -14.50 40.27 -5.26
CA ALA A 28 -13.10 39.86 -5.36
C ALA A 28 -12.55 39.66 -3.95
N ARG A 29 -12.13 38.42 -3.62
CA ARG A 29 -11.37 38.14 -2.39
C ARG A 29 -10.05 38.90 -2.48
N LYS A 30 -10.04 40.14 -2.00
CA LYS A 30 -8.83 40.85 -1.62
C LYS A 30 -8.22 40.08 -0.45
N ASN A 31 -7.17 39.32 -0.73
CA ASN A 31 -6.25 38.87 0.32
C ASN A 31 -5.54 40.11 0.88
N LEU A 32 -6.19 40.74 1.85
CA LEU A 32 -5.63 41.73 2.73
C LEU A 32 -4.54 41.03 3.57
N LEU A 33 -3.30 41.47 3.37
CA LEU A 33 -2.20 41.31 4.30
C LEU A 33 -2.65 41.81 5.69
N LYS A 34 -3.14 40.90 6.53
CA LYS A 34 -3.15 41.08 7.97
C LYS A 34 -1.88 40.45 8.50
N SER A 35 -0.98 41.29 8.99
CA SER A 35 0.11 40.90 9.87
C SER A 35 -0.47 40.29 11.14
N SER A 36 -0.68 38.98 11.16
CA SER A 36 -0.85 38.23 12.40
C SER A 36 0.54 37.99 12.98
N LYS A 37 0.76 38.46 14.22
CA LYS A 37 1.85 37.99 15.07
C LYS A 37 1.93 36.45 14.98
N PRO A 38 3.13 35.84 15.00
CA PRO A 38 3.24 34.39 14.87
C PRO A 38 2.55 33.75 16.08
N SER A 39 1.37 33.19 15.86
CA SER A 39 0.80 32.21 16.75
C SER A 39 1.74 31.01 16.73
N LYS A 40 2.21 30.60 17.91
CA LYS A 40 2.94 29.35 18.12
C LYS A 40 1.99 28.16 17.94
N GLU A 41 1.50 27.97 16.73
CA GLU A 41 1.08 26.67 16.23
C GLU A 41 2.17 26.26 15.25
N ALA A 42 3.14 25.52 15.77
CA ALA A 42 4.19 24.92 14.95
C ALA A 42 3.51 24.07 13.88
N ALA A 43 3.66 24.47 12.62
CA ALA A 43 3.46 23.58 11.50
C ALA A 43 4.36 22.36 11.75
N LYS A 44 3.78 21.20 12.07
CA LYS A 44 4.51 19.93 12.11
C LYS A 44 5.11 19.76 10.72
N SER A 45 6.41 19.94 10.61
CA SER A 45 7.13 19.80 9.36
C SER A 45 7.10 18.31 8.96
N THR A 46 6.56 18.06 7.77
CA THR A 46 6.36 16.75 7.13
C THR A 46 7.61 16.33 6.34
N SER A 47 8.80 16.72 6.79
CA SER A 47 10.04 16.44 6.07
C SER A 47 10.65 15.10 6.50
N VAL A 48 11.47 14.50 5.64
CA VAL A 48 12.22 13.28 5.99
C VAL A 48 13.21 13.59 7.10
N GLU A 49 13.77 14.81 7.12
CA GLU A 49 14.69 15.29 8.13
C GLU A 49 14.05 15.28 9.53
N ASP A 50 12.81 15.73 9.66
CA ASP A 50 12.08 15.67 10.93
C ASP A 50 11.82 14.24 11.38
N PHE A 51 11.52 13.35 10.43
CA PHE A 51 11.35 11.93 10.72
C PHE A 51 12.66 11.31 11.23
N ILE A 52 13.80 11.66 10.64
CA ILE A 52 15.13 11.22 11.10
C ILE A 52 15.40 11.75 12.51
N ILE A 53 15.16 13.04 12.76
CA ILE A 53 15.37 13.66 14.08
C ILE A 53 14.53 12.94 15.14
N SER A 54 13.23 12.73 14.87
CA SER A 54 12.34 12.01 15.78
C SER A 54 12.78 10.57 16.00
N ALA A 55 13.17 9.86 14.95
CA ALA A 55 13.60 8.46 15.05
C ALA A 55 14.91 8.31 15.85
N LYS A 56 15.77 9.35 15.85
CA LYS A 56 17.01 9.35 16.62
C LYS A 56 16.84 9.71 18.09
N ALA A 57 15.71 10.31 18.48
CA ALA A 57 15.48 10.74 19.85
C ALA A 57 15.51 9.57 20.86
N ASP A 58 15.14 8.37 20.42
CA ASP A 58 15.10 7.16 21.24
C ASP A 58 16.40 6.34 21.22
N LEU A 59 17.44 6.82 20.52
CA LEU A 59 18.69 6.07 20.35
C LEU A 59 19.68 6.30 21.49
N SER A 60 20.50 5.28 21.75
CA SER A 60 21.64 5.42 22.66
C SER A 60 22.69 6.40 22.12
N PRO A 61 23.50 7.04 22.99
CA PRO A 61 24.57 7.94 22.56
C PRO A 61 25.55 7.30 21.56
N ALA A 62 25.86 6.01 21.73
CA ALA A 62 26.72 5.27 20.81
C ALA A 62 26.09 5.13 19.41
N GLN A 63 24.79 4.82 19.34
CA GLN A 63 24.07 4.76 18.07
C GLN A 63 24.00 6.13 17.40
N ILE A 64 23.68 7.19 18.16
CA ILE A 64 23.65 8.56 17.63
C ILE A 64 25.02 8.94 17.04
N SER A 65 26.11 8.63 17.75
CA SER A 65 27.48 8.86 17.28
C SER A 65 27.78 8.11 15.97
N ASN A 66 27.41 6.83 15.88
CA ASN A 66 27.59 6.04 14.66
C ASN A 66 26.83 6.65 13.46
N PHE A 67 25.56 7.02 13.65
CA PHE A 67 24.76 7.69 12.63
C PHE A 67 25.40 9.02 12.18
N ALA A 68 25.82 9.86 13.14
CA ALA A 68 26.46 11.13 12.83
C ALA A 68 27.74 10.96 12.03
N ASN A 69 28.56 9.94 12.34
CA ASN A 69 29.78 9.63 11.61
C ASN A 69 29.50 9.22 10.16
N TRP A 70 28.53 8.33 9.94
CA TRP A 70 28.15 7.91 8.58
C TRP A 70 27.53 9.05 7.78
N GLU A 71 26.69 9.89 8.39
CA GLU A 71 26.06 11.03 7.71
C GLU A 71 27.06 12.12 7.35
N LEU A 72 28.00 12.42 8.24
CA LEU A 72 29.09 13.35 7.95
C LEU A 72 29.99 12.82 6.83
N ALA A 73 30.32 11.52 6.86
CA ALA A 73 31.09 10.88 5.81
C ALA A 73 30.32 10.90 4.47
N LEU A 74 29.03 10.59 4.48
CA LEU A 74 28.17 10.63 3.30
C LEU A 74 28.14 12.02 2.63
N ASN A 75 28.09 13.08 3.44
CA ASN A 75 28.06 14.46 2.96
C ASN A 75 29.39 14.95 2.37
N SER A 76 30.51 14.35 2.79
CA SER A 76 31.86 14.76 2.38
C SER A 76 32.49 13.82 1.33
N ALA A 77 31.93 12.62 1.15
CA ALA A 77 32.44 11.60 0.25
C ALA A 77 32.18 11.89 -1.24
N ILE A 78 33.08 11.38 -2.09
CA ILE A 78 32.84 11.23 -3.53
C ILE A 78 31.82 10.12 -3.79
N GLU A 79 31.14 10.13 -4.95
CA GLU A 79 29.99 9.25 -5.23
C GLU A 79 30.27 7.76 -5.01
N THR A 80 31.46 7.26 -5.34
CA THR A 80 31.84 5.84 -5.17
C THR A 80 31.82 5.39 -3.72
N ASP A 81 32.23 6.27 -2.80
CA ASP A 81 32.37 5.94 -1.38
C ASP A 81 31.04 6.11 -0.63
N LYS A 82 30.11 6.91 -1.18
CA LYS A 82 28.76 7.11 -0.62
C LYS A 82 27.98 5.82 -0.48
N ILE A 83 28.18 4.87 -1.39
CA ILE A 83 27.46 3.58 -1.41
C ILE A 83 27.64 2.82 -0.09
N ALA A 84 28.87 2.75 0.44
CA ALA A 84 29.15 2.03 1.68
C ALA A 84 28.49 2.69 2.90
N TYR A 85 28.45 4.02 2.95
CA TYR A 85 27.80 4.76 4.03
C TYR A 85 26.27 4.63 3.96
N LEU A 86 25.68 4.70 2.77
CA LEU A 86 24.24 4.49 2.56
C LEU A 86 23.82 3.07 2.94
N ASP A 87 24.65 2.07 2.63
CA ASP A 87 24.42 0.69 3.02
C ASP A 87 24.45 0.52 4.55
N SER A 88 25.43 1.15 5.21
CA SER A 88 25.55 1.16 6.67
C SER A 88 24.34 1.82 7.34
N LEU A 89 23.90 2.98 6.82
CA LEU A 89 22.73 3.70 7.31
C LEU A 89 21.44 2.88 7.13
N SER A 90 21.22 2.33 5.93
CA SER A 90 20.07 1.47 5.64
C SER A 90 20.02 0.25 6.57
N THR A 91 21.15 -0.43 6.76
CA THR A 91 21.26 -1.61 7.61
C THR A 91 20.99 -1.26 9.07
N ALA A 92 21.56 -0.17 9.59
CA ALA A 92 21.34 0.27 10.96
C ALA A 92 19.86 0.58 11.23
N TRP A 93 19.18 1.29 10.31
CA TRP A 93 17.74 1.54 10.44
C TRP A 93 16.88 0.27 10.32
N SER A 94 17.31 -0.69 9.50
CA SER A 94 16.65 -2.00 9.40
C SER A 94 16.73 -2.78 10.71
N VAL A 95 17.90 -2.80 11.37
CA VAL A 95 18.08 -3.42 12.69
C VAL A 95 17.21 -2.75 13.76
N LEU A 96 17.03 -1.43 13.65
CA LEU A 96 16.12 -0.65 14.50
C LEU A 96 14.65 -0.80 14.12
N LYS A 97 14.31 -1.67 13.16
CA LYS A 97 12.94 -1.92 12.67
C LYS A 97 12.26 -0.64 12.18
N ASN A 98 13.02 0.26 11.56
CA ASN A 98 12.51 1.46 10.93
C ASN A 98 12.58 1.29 9.39
N PRO A 99 11.57 0.65 8.78
CA PRO A 99 11.59 0.33 7.36
C PRO A 99 11.60 1.57 6.47
N TYR A 100 11.00 2.68 6.92
CA TYR A 100 10.96 3.93 6.16
C TYR A 100 12.35 4.53 5.95
N LEU A 101 13.13 4.67 7.03
CA LEU A 101 14.48 5.23 6.94
C LEU A 101 15.46 4.25 6.29
N ALA A 102 15.30 2.95 6.52
CA ALA A 102 16.05 1.94 5.80
C ALA A 102 15.82 2.06 4.28
N ALA A 103 14.56 2.13 3.86
CA ALA A 103 14.19 2.30 2.46
C ALA A 103 14.75 3.60 1.87
N HIS A 104 14.71 4.70 2.63
CA HIS A 104 15.20 6.01 2.23
C HIS A 104 16.69 5.99 1.85
N TYR A 105 17.55 5.45 2.72
CA TYR A 105 18.98 5.37 2.43
C TYR A 105 19.28 4.33 1.33
N LEU A 106 18.54 3.22 1.30
CA LEU A 106 18.69 2.22 0.24
C LEU A 106 18.26 2.75 -1.14
N LYS A 107 17.24 3.61 -1.21
CA LYS A 107 16.84 4.30 -2.44
C LYS A 107 17.96 5.22 -2.93
N GLN A 108 18.59 5.98 -2.04
CA GLN A 108 19.73 6.82 -2.41
C GLN A 108 20.88 5.97 -2.98
N LYS A 109 21.18 4.82 -2.35
CA LYS A 109 22.17 3.87 -2.86
C LYS A 109 21.79 3.34 -4.24
N ALA A 110 20.54 2.92 -4.40
CA ALA A 110 20.00 2.40 -5.67
C ALA A 110 20.10 3.42 -6.81
N ASN A 111 19.95 4.71 -6.51
CA ASN A 111 20.12 5.77 -7.50
C ASN A 111 21.59 5.99 -7.92
N LEU A 112 22.57 5.61 -7.09
CA LEU A 112 24.00 5.70 -7.42
C LEU A 112 24.49 4.47 -8.20
N ASP A 113 24.08 3.27 -7.78
CA ASP A 113 24.53 2.02 -8.39
C ASP A 113 23.64 1.53 -9.55
N ALA A 114 22.46 2.16 -9.74
CA ALA A 114 21.43 1.77 -10.69
C ALA A 114 21.07 0.27 -10.65
N ASN A 115 21.17 -0.35 -9.46
CA ASN A 115 21.05 -1.78 -9.29
C ASN A 115 19.58 -2.22 -9.10
N LYS A 116 19.13 -3.19 -9.91
CA LYS A 116 17.78 -3.78 -9.84
C LYS A 116 17.43 -4.25 -8.43
N GLU A 117 18.33 -4.99 -7.78
CA GLU A 117 18.12 -5.55 -6.44
C GLU A 117 18.07 -4.45 -5.37
N SER A 118 18.89 -3.40 -5.49
CA SER A 118 18.83 -2.23 -4.59
C SER A 118 17.47 -1.51 -4.70
N TYR A 119 16.96 -1.30 -5.93
CA TYR A 119 15.63 -0.72 -6.14
C TYR A 119 14.51 -1.62 -5.59
N LEU A 120 14.57 -2.92 -5.87
CA LEU A 120 13.59 -3.90 -5.43
C LEU A 120 13.50 -3.96 -3.89
N ARG A 121 14.64 -4.07 -3.22
CA ARG A 121 14.70 -4.08 -1.74
C ARG A 121 14.20 -2.77 -1.14
N SER A 122 14.57 -1.63 -1.72
CA SER A 122 14.07 -0.33 -1.27
C SER A 122 12.55 -0.22 -1.42
N GLY A 123 12.01 -0.65 -2.57
CA GLY A 123 10.57 -0.65 -2.83
C GLY A 123 9.81 -1.51 -1.82
N ARG A 124 10.30 -2.72 -1.52
CA ARG A 124 9.73 -3.61 -0.51
C ARG A 124 9.76 -3.02 0.90
N LEU A 125 10.84 -2.35 1.28
CA LEU A 125 10.93 -1.67 2.58
C LEU A 125 9.97 -0.46 2.66
N TYR A 126 9.79 0.29 1.57
CA TYR A 126 8.78 1.34 1.53
C TYR A 126 7.36 0.76 1.59
N PHE A 127 7.08 -0.35 0.92
CA PHE A 127 5.78 -1.00 1.03
C PHE A 127 5.52 -1.48 2.47
N LEU A 128 6.52 -2.08 3.13
CA LEU A 128 6.44 -2.44 4.54
C LEU A 128 6.24 -1.20 5.45
N ALA A 129 6.89 -0.08 5.13
CA ALA A 129 6.66 1.18 5.85
C ALA A 129 5.21 1.67 5.67
N PHE A 130 4.65 1.56 4.47
CA PHE A 130 3.24 1.85 4.24
C PHE A 130 2.32 0.98 5.10
N GLU A 131 2.60 -0.32 5.27
CA GLU A 131 1.76 -1.20 6.09
C GLU A 131 1.89 -0.93 7.59
N THR A 132 3.09 -0.58 8.06
CA THR A 132 3.41 -0.52 9.49
C THR A 132 3.30 0.86 10.11
N LEU A 133 3.47 1.93 9.33
CA LEU A 133 3.41 3.29 9.84
C LEU A 133 2.00 3.69 10.24
N LYS A 134 1.91 4.45 11.33
CA LYS A 134 0.64 5.01 11.82
C LYS A 134 0.31 6.37 11.21
N ASP A 135 1.34 7.15 10.89
CA ASP A 135 1.17 8.48 10.32
C ASP A 135 0.75 8.40 8.85
N SER A 136 -0.46 8.87 8.54
CA SER A 136 -1.05 8.78 7.20
C SER A 136 -0.20 9.46 6.13
N SER A 137 0.48 10.57 6.44
CA SER A 137 1.30 11.29 5.46
C SER A 137 2.50 10.45 5.05
N PHE A 138 3.18 9.83 6.01
CA PHE A 138 4.31 8.95 5.70
C PHE A 138 3.87 7.62 5.09
N LYS A 139 2.66 7.11 5.40
CA LYS A 139 2.08 5.97 4.68
C LYS A 139 1.91 6.29 3.20
N ASP A 140 1.23 7.40 2.89
CA ASP A 140 0.96 7.80 1.50
C ASP A 140 2.26 8.05 0.72
N GLN A 141 3.25 8.68 1.36
CA GLN A 141 4.57 8.87 0.78
C GLN A 141 5.26 7.54 0.53
N SER A 142 5.23 6.62 1.49
CA SER A 142 5.86 5.30 1.37
C SER A 142 5.24 4.49 0.23
N LEU A 143 3.92 4.52 0.07
CA LEU A 143 3.24 3.84 -1.03
C LEU A 143 3.64 4.41 -2.40
N LYS A 144 3.74 5.75 -2.50
CA LYS A 144 4.22 6.42 -3.73
C LYS A 144 5.65 6.02 -4.07
N GLU A 145 6.53 5.99 -3.07
CA GLU A 145 7.93 5.61 -3.24
C GLU A 145 8.08 4.14 -3.64
N ALA A 146 7.35 3.24 -2.98
CA ALA A 146 7.31 1.82 -3.35
C ALA A 146 6.88 1.64 -4.81
N THR A 147 5.78 2.29 -5.21
CA THR A 147 5.28 2.25 -6.60
C THR A 147 6.35 2.69 -7.59
N ALA A 148 6.97 3.85 -7.36
CA ALA A 148 7.98 4.40 -8.28
C ALA A 148 9.23 3.51 -8.39
N LEU A 149 9.65 2.89 -7.29
CA LEU A 149 10.81 1.99 -7.28
C LEU A 149 10.52 0.68 -8.01
N PHE A 150 9.34 0.11 -7.80
CA PHE A 150 8.93 -1.09 -8.54
C PHE A 150 8.69 -0.79 -10.02
N GLU A 151 8.19 0.39 -10.40
CA GLU A 151 8.12 0.83 -11.80
C GLU A 151 9.52 0.85 -12.44
N LYS A 152 10.54 1.39 -11.74
CA LYS A 152 11.94 1.31 -12.19
C LYS A 152 12.44 -0.13 -12.35
N VAL A 153 12.12 -1.01 -11.40
CA VAL A 153 12.51 -2.43 -11.50
C VAL A 153 11.84 -3.09 -12.71
N GLN A 154 10.57 -2.77 -12.97
CA GLN A 154 9.85 -3.29 -14.14
C GLN A 154 10.43 -2.76 -15.45
N GLU A 155 10.93 -1.52 -15.51
CA GLU A 155 11.64 -1.01 -16.68
C GLU A 155 12.93 -1.80 -16.97
N ILE A 156 13.63 -2.24 -15.91
CA ILE A 156 14.86 -3.05 -16.02
C ILE A 156 14.53 -4.51 -16.39
N ASP A 157 13.49 -5.09 -15.79
CA ASP A 157 13.06 -6.46 -16.03
C ASP A 157 11.53 -6.56 -16.17
N PRO A 158 10.98 -6.36 -17.39
CA PRO A 158 9.54 -6.29 -17.61
C PRO A 158 8.78 -7.59 -17.38
N LYS A 159 9.49 -8.74 -17.32
CA LYS A 159 8.91 -10.08 -17.20
C LYS A 159 9.01 -10.67 -15.80
N ASP A 160 9.47 -9.88 -14.83
CA ASP A 160 9.55 -10.29 -13.44
C ASP A 160 8.14 -10.32 -12.82
N ASP A 161 7.55 -11.52 -12.73
CA ASP A 161 6.21 -11.75 -12.15
C ASP A 161 6.10 -11.22 -10.72
N ASP A 162 7.16 -11.36 -9.91
CA ASP A 162 7.15 -10.92 -8.51
C ASP A 162 7.06 -9.40 -8.44
N VAL A 163 7.81 -8.69 -9.28
CA VAL A 163 7.74 -7.23 -9.36
C VAL A 163 6.39 -6.77 -9.89
N ARG A 164 5.86 -7.43 -10.93
CA ARG A 164 4.52 -7.12 -11.46
C ARG A 164 3.42 -7.30 -10.40
N LEU A 165 3.55 -8.34 -9.58
CA LEU A 165 2.67 -8.60 -8.44
C LEU A 165 2.79 -7.47 -7.40
N GLU A 166 4.01 -7.14 -6.95
CA GLU A 166 4.26 -6.07 -5.96
C GLU A 166 3.75 -4.71 -6.45
N LEU A 167 3.91 -4.43 -7.74
CA LEU A 167 3.38 -3.23 -8.39
C LEU A 167 1.85 -3.21 -8.41
N ALA A 168 1.24 -4.35 -8.69
CA ALA A 168 -0.21 -4.50 -8.64
C ALA A 168 -0.75 -4.19 -7.24
N LEU A 169 -0.11 -4.71 -6.19
CA LEU A 169 -0.48 -4.43 -4.80
C LEU A 169 -0.35 -2.94 -4.46
N CYS A 170 0.71 -2.27 -4.92
CA CYS A 170 0.86 -0.83 -4.73
C CYS A 170 -0.28 -0.04 -5.40
N TYR A 171 -0.66 -0.39 -6.63
CA TYR A 171 -1.77 0.28 -7.31
C TYR A 171 -3.12 0.01 -6.64
N ILE A 172 -3.34 -1.21 -6.13
CA ILE A 172 -4.56 -1.59 -5.39
C ILE A 172 -4.73 -0.72 -4.14
N GLU A 173 -3.66 -0.53 -3.38
CA GLU A 173 -3.69 0.26 -2.16
C GLU A 173 -3.74 1.77 -2.45
N ASN A 174 -3.41 2.20 -3.68
CA ASN A 174 -3.53 3.59 -4.11
C ASN A 174 -5.00 3.94 -4.43
N PRO A 175 -5.63 4.89 -3.71
CA PRO A 175 -7.04 5.22 -3.92
C PRO A 175 -7.39 5.73 -5.32
N THR A 176 -6.41 6.24 -6.06
CA THR A 176 -6.64 6.85 -7.37
C THR A 176 -6.77 5.81 -8.48
N ASN A 177 -6.07 4.68 -8.39
CA ASN A 177 -5.94 3.72 -9.50
C ASN A 177 -6.00 2.23 -9.11
N PRO A 178 -6.90 1.78 -8.22
CA PRO A 178 -6.95 0.37 -7.79
C PRO A 178 -7.22 -0.62 -8.93
N MET A 179 -7.95 -0.17 -9.95
CA MET A 179 -8.26 -0.99 -11.13
C MET A 179 -7.03 -1.35 -11.96
N ARG A 180 -5.98 -0.53 -11.94
CA ARG A 180 -4.72 -0.83 -12.64
C ARG A 180 -4.05 -2.06 -12.02
N GLY A 181 -4.01 -2.12 -10.68
CA GLY A 181 -3.47 -3.28 -9.98
C GLY A 181 -4.30 -4.55 -10.18
N ILE A 182 -5.63 -4.45 -10.11
CA ILE A 182 -6.51 -5.60 -10.42
C ILE A 182 -6.26 -6.11 -11.85
N SER A 183 -6.07 -5.21 -12.82
CA SER A 183 -5.80 -5.59 -14.20
C SER A 183 -4.45 -6.32 -14.33
N LEU A 184 -3.41 -5.88 -13.63
CA LEU A 184 -2.12 -6.56 -13.59
C LEU A 184 -2.21 -7.95 -12.97
N LEU A 185 -2.94 -8.12 -11.86
CA LEU A 185 -3.16 -9.45 -11.27
C LEU A 185 -3.86 -10.40 -12.25
N ARG A 186 -4.85 -9.90 -12.99
CA ARG A 186 -5.53 -10.69 -14.02
C ARG A 186 -4.61 -11.09 -15.16
N GLN A 187 -3.76 -10.16 -15.64
CA GLN A 187 -2.76 -10.47 -16.66
C GLN A 187 -1.77 -11.54 -16.19
N LEU A 188 -1.30 -11.47 -14.93
CA LEU A 188 -0.44 -12.50 -14.35
C LEU A 188 -1.10 -13.88 -14.36
N ILE A 189 -2.40 -13.96 -14.10
CA ILE A 189 -3.16 -15.22 -14.15
C ILE A 189 -3.41 -15.69 -15.59
N ASP A 190 -3.70 -14.75 -16.51
CA ASP A 190 -3.91 -15.09 -17.92
C ASP A 190 -2.62 -15.66 -18.55
N GLU A 191 -1.46 -15.14 -18.15
CA GLU A 191 -0.14 -15.62 -18.60
C GLU A 191 0.32 -16.88 -17.85
N ASN A 192 0.06 -16.93 -16.54
CA ASN A 192 0.37 -18.06 -15.67
C ASN A 192 -0.85 -18.42 -14.81
N PRO A 193 -1.71 -19.35 -15.28
CA PRO A 193 -2.93 -19.73 -14.55
C PRO A 193 -2.70 -20.33 -13.17
N LYS A 194 -1.48 -20.76 -12.85
CA LYS A 194 -1.09 -21.29 -11.54
C LYS A 194 -0.28 -20.28 -10.72
N ASN A 195 -0.33 -18.99 -11.06
CA ASN A 195 0.26 -17.94 -10.23
C ASN A 195 -0.53 -17.81 -8.92
N GLU A 196 -0.09 -18.57 -7.93
CA GLU A 196 -0.70 -18.70 -6.62
C GLU A 196 -0.87 -17.35 -5.91
N ASN A 197 0.15 -16.50 -5.97
CA ASN A 197 0.12 -15.20 -5.33
C ASN A 197 -0.90 -14.26 -5.98
N ALA A 198 -1.00 -14.25 -7.31
CA ALA A 198 -2.00 -13.44 -8.01
C ALA A 198 -3.43 -13.93 -7.73
N LEU A 199 -3.65 -15.25 -7.75
CA LEU A 199 -4.94 -15.86 -7.37
C LEU A 199 -5.33 -15.53 -5.94
N PHE A 200 -4.39 -15.65 -5.01
CA PHE A 200 -4.62 -15.37 -3.60
C PHE A 200 -5.01 -13.91 -3.41
N ASN A 201 -4.26 -12.97 -4.00
CA ASN A 201 -4.56 -11.55 -3.88
C ASN A 201 -5.91 -11.17 -4.52
N LEU A 202 -6.28 -11.74 -5.67
CA LEU A 202 -7.64 -11.55 -6.21
C LEU A 202 -8.72 -12.16 -5.31
N GLY A 203 -8.45 -13.28 -4.64
CA GLY A 203 -9.33 -13.87 -3.63
C GLY A 203 -9.55 -12.93 -2.45
N ILE A 204 -8.47 -12.35 -1.90
CA ILE A 204 -8.54 -11.35 -0.82
C ILE A 204 -9.31 -10.11 -1.26
N LEU A 205 -9.10 -9.59 -2.47
CA LEU A 205 -9.86 -8.46 -3.00
C LEU A 205 -11.34 -8.79 -3.21
N SER A 206 -11.65 -10.03 -3.60
CA SER A 206 -13.02 -10.51 -3.70
C SER A 206 -13.68 -10.53 -2.32
N MET A 207 -12.98 -10.98 -1.26
CA MET A 207 -13.48 -10.88 0.12
C MET A 207 -13.71 -9.42 0.55
N ARG A 208 -12.74 -8.53 0.33
CA ARG A 208 -12.83 -7.09 0.68
C ARG A 208 -14.02 -6.39 0.01
N SER A 209 -14.44 -6.88 -1.15
CA SER A 209 -15.58 -6.34 -1.92
C SER A 209 -16.88 -7.11 -1.73
N GLY A 210 -16.93 -8.07 -0.79
CA GLY A 210 -18.13 -8.87 -0.50
C GLY A 210 -18.46 -9.94 -1.55
N GLN A 211 -17.57 -10.17 -2.52
CA GLN A 211 -17.72 -11.17 -3.57
C GLN A 211 -17.20 -12.53 -3.10
N PHE A 212 -17.79 -13.06 -2.01
CA PHE A 212 -17.30 -14.26 -1.32
C PHE A 212 -17.30 -15.51 -2.21
N ASP A 213 -18.28 -15.69 -3.10
CA ASP A 213 -18.30 -16.82 -4.04
C ASP A 213 -17.09 -16.82 -4.98
N LYS A 214 -16.69 -15.64 -5.45
CA LYS A 214 -15.49 -15.50 -6.30
C LYS A 214 -14.23 -15.79 -5.49
N ALA A 215 -14.17 -15.33 -4.24
CA ALA A 215 -13.04 -15.62 -3.37
C ALA A 215 -12.88 -17.13 -3.15
N ILE A 216 -13.98 -17.84 -2.85
CA ILE A 216 -14.00 -19.30 -2.70
C ILE A 216 -13.43 -19.97 -3.96
N GLY A 217 -13.95 -19.64 -5.14
CA GLY A 217 -13.47 -20.24 -6.39
C GLY A 217 -11.97 -20.04 -6.62
N ARG A 218 -11.43 -18.86 -6.28
CA ARG A 218 -9.98 -18.57 -6.40
C ARG A 218 -9.13 -19.36 -5.40
N PHE A 219 -9.59 -19.50 -4.16
CA PHE A 219 -8.87 -20.28 -3.16
C PHE A 219 -8.95 -21.79 -3.45
N GLU A 220 -10.08 -22.27 -3.96
CA GLU A 220 -10.23 -23.66 -4.41
C GLU A 220 -9.35 -23.96 -5.62
N GLU A 221 -9.19 -23.00 -6.55
CA GLU A 221 -8.24 -23.09 -7.67
C GLU A 221 -6.80 -23.28 -7.16
N ILE A 222 -6.37 -22.52 -6.16
CA ILE A 222 -5.05 -22.71 -5.53
C ILE A 222 -4.93 -24.10 -4.89
N LEU A 223 -5.91 -24.50 -4.09
CA LEU A 223 -5.90 -25.81 -3.41
C LEU A 223 -5.86 -27.00 -4.38
N ALA A 224 -6.33 -26.82 -5.62
CA ALA A 224 -6.28 -27.87 -6.64
C ALA A 224 -4.84 -28.19 -7.10
N PHE A 225 -3.91 -27.24 -7.01
CA PHE A 225 -2.51 -27.45 -7.39
C PHE A 225 -1.50 -27.32 -6.22
N SER A 226 -1.90 -26.71 -5.10
CA SER A 226 -1.12 -26.56 -3.86
C SER A 226 -1.94 -27.00 -2.64
N PRO A 227 -2.25 -28.31 -2.52
CA PRO A 227 -3.13 -28.86 -1.46
C PRO A 227 -2.56 -28.72 -0.03
N GLU A 228 -1.29 -28.36 0.11
CA GLU A 228 -0.59 -28.11 1.36
C GLU A 228 -0.80 -26.69 1.93
N ARG A 229 -1.41 -25.77 1.17
CA ARG A 229 -1.76 -24.41 1.62
C ARG A 229 -2.97 -24.43 2.56
N ILE A 230 -2.79 -25.04 3.73
CA ILE A 230 -3.87 -25.33 4.68
C ILE A 230 -4.59 -24.07 5.17
N GLU A 231 -3.93 -22.92 5.17
CA GLU A 231 -4.51 -21.63 5.56
C GLU A 231 -5.68 -21.22 4.66
N LEU A 232 -5.73 -21.69 3.40
CA LEU A 232 -6.83 -21.40 2.49
C LEU A 232 -8.16 -21.98 2.96
N PHE A 233 -8.13 -23.07 3.75
CA PHE A 233 -9.33 -23.60 4.38
C PHE A 233 -9.98 -22.58 5.33
N ARG A 234 -9.20 -21.75 6.04
CA ARG A 234 -9.77 -20.67 6.87
C ARG A 234 -10.40 -19.58 6.03
N TYR A 235 -9.72 -19.15 4.96
CA TYR A 235 -10.26 -18.12 4.07
C TYR A 235 -11.57 -18.57 3.42
N ILE A 236 -11.63 -19.81 2.93
CA ILE A 236 -12.84 -20.41 2.36
C ILE A 236 -13.94 -20.53 3.43
N ALA A 237 -13.61 -20.99 4.64
CA ALA A 237 -14.57 -21.10 5.73
C ALA A 237 -15.19 -19.74 6.10
N HIS A 238 -14.37 -18.68 6.22
CA HIS A 238 -14.87 -17.33 6.45
C HIS A 238 -15.73 -16.81 5.30
N CYS A 239 -15.40 -17.15 4.05
CA CYS A 239 -16.27 -16.80 2.92
C CYS A 239 -17.64 -17.49 3.02
N TYR A 240 -17.68 -18.79 3.35
CA TYR A 240 -18.93 -19.53 3.55
C TYR A 240 -19.77 -18.98 4.70
N GLU A 241 -19.12 -18.59 5.80
CA GLU A 241 -19.80 -17.92 6.92
C GLU A 241 -20.47 -16.61 6.47
N GLN A 242 -19.76 -15.77 5.70
CA GLN A 242 -20.29 -14.48 5.26
C GLN A 242 -21.47 -14.59 4.28
N ILE A 243 -21.59 -15.71 3.54
CA ILE A 243 -22.76 -15.98 2.69
C ILE A 243 -23.87 -16.76 3.41
N GLY A 244 -23.72 -17.02 4.72
CA GLY A 244 -24.71 -17.70 5.55
C GLY A 244 -24.68 -19.24 5.48
N GLU A 245 -23.71 -19.82 4.77
CA GLU A 245 -23.55 -21.27 4.59
C GLU A 245 -22.73 -21.88 5.76
N LYS A 246 -23.28 -21.79 6.97
CA LYS A 246 -22.61 -22.18 8.23
C LYS A 246 -22.09 -23.62 8.22
N ASP A 247 -22.87 -24.56 7.69
CA ASP A 247 -22.46 -25.97 7.62
C ASP A 247 -21.17 -26.15 6.81
N LYS A 248 -21.06 -25.46 5.67
CA LYS A 248 -19.85 -25.49 4.83
C LYS A 248 -18.68 -24.81 5.53
N ALA A 249 -18.92 -23.69 6.22
CA ALA A 249 -17.90 -23.02 7.02
C ALA A 249 -17.31 -23.97 8.08
N ILE A 250 -18.16 -24.68 8.83
CA ILE A 250 -17.73 -25.67 9.84
C ILE A 250 -16.91 -26.80 9.22
N VAL A 251 -17.31 -27.31 8.05
CA VAL A 251 -16.54 -28.34 7.32
C VAL A 251 -15.13 -27.85 6.99
N TYR A 252 -15.01 -26.63 6.45
CA TYR A 252 -13.70 -26.08 6.07
C TYR A 252 -12.83 -25.72 7.28
N PHE A 253 -13.40 -25.19 8.36
CA PHE A 253 -12.67 -25.03 9.63
C PHE A 253 -12.19 -26.37 10.19
N SER A 254 -13.01 -27.42 10.11
CA SER A 254 -12.62 -28.77 10.54
C SER A 254 -11.47 -29.33 9.70
N ARG A 255 -11.46 -29.06 8.39
CA ARG A 255 -10.33 -29.42 7.49
C ARG A 255 -9.05 -28.66 7.84
N PHE A 256 -9.14 -27.37 8.17
CA PHE A 256 -7.99 -26.61 8.67
C PHE A 256 -7.44 -27.24 9.96
N LYS A 257 -8.34 -27.47 10.94
CA LYS A 257 -8.00 -28.03 12.25
C LYS A 257 -7.30 -29.39 12.15
N SER A 258 -7.77 -30.27 11.25
CA SER A 258 -7.20 -31.61 11.10
C SER A 258 -5.80 -31.62 10.47
N LYS A 259 -5.39 -30.54 9.80
CA LYS A 259 -4.07 -30.44 9.16
C LYS A 259 -3.07 -29.58 9.90
N THR A 260 -3.50 -28.65 10.75
CA THR A 260 -2.58 -27.83 11.55
C THR A 260 -2.03 -28.62 12.74
N SER A 261 -0.71 -28.55 12.94
CA SER A 261 -0.03 -29.13 14.11
C SER A 261 -0.06 -28.21 15.33
N ASP A 262 -0.41 -26.93 15.17
CA ASP A 262 -0.48 -25.94 16.24
C ASP A 262 -1.73 -26.12 17.11
N GLN A 263 -1.54 -26.52 18.37
CA GLN A 263 -2.63 -26.74 19.32
C GLN A 263 -3.44 -25.46 19.58
N ARG A 264 -2.79 -24.30 19.66
CA ARG A 264 -3.49 -23.03 19.91
C ARG A 264 -4.46 -22.71 18.78
N LEU A 265 -4.04 -22.94 17.54
CA LEU A 265 -4.89 -22.74 16.36
C LEU A 265 -6.04 -23.76 16.31
N ARG A 266 -5.81 -25.01 16.76
CA ARG A 266 -6.89 -26.00 16.89
C ARG A 266 -7.94 -25.55 17.90
N ASP A 267 -7.51 -25.14 19.10
CA ASP A 267 -8.41 -24.70 20.17
C ASP A 267 -9.19 -23.43 19.78
N GLU A 268 -8.55 -22.50 19.07
CA GLU A 268 -9.21 -21.32 18.49
C GLU A 268 -10.28 -21.71 17.47
N THR A 269 -9.95 -22.65 16.60
CA THR A 269 -10.88 -23.15 15.57
C THR A 269 -12.07 -23.87 16.20
N ASP A 270 -11.86 -24.65 17.27
CA ASP A 270 -12.94 -25.32 17.99
C ASP A 270 -13.93 -24.34 18.62
N ARG A 271 -13.43 -23.30 19.30
CA ARG A 271 -14.29 -22.24 19.84
C ARG A 271 -15.09 -21.55 18.74
N TYR A 272 -14.49 -21.33 17.58
CA TYR A 272 -15.16 -20.71 16.44
C TYR A 272 -16.27 -21.60 15.87
N ILE A 273 -16.00 -22.90 15.73
CA ILE A 273 -16.99 -23.88 15.26
C ILE A 273 -18.18 -23.96 16.24
N GLU A 274 -17.95 -24.01 17.55
CA GLU A 274 -19.05 -24.05 18.53
C GLU A 274 -19.91 -22.79 18.44
N LYS A 275 -19.30 -21.61 18.35
CA LYS A 275 -20.03 -20.36 18.15
C LYS A 275 -20.94 -20.41 16.91
N LEU A 276 -20.44 -20.92 15.78
CA LEU A 276 -21.23 -21.03 14.55
C LEU A 276 -22.43 -21.99 14.65
N LYS A 277 -22.39 -22.97 15.56
CA LYS A 277 -23.51 -23.89 15.80
C LYS A 277 -24.60 -23.29 16.71
N GLU A 278 -24.24 -22.31 17.54
CA GLU A 278 -25.15 -21.67 18.49
C GLU A 278 -25.98 -20.54 17.86
N GLU A 279 -25.47 -19.92 16.79
CA GLU A 279 -26.15 -18.88 16.01
C GLU A 279 -27.13 -19.44 14.97
#